data_AF-A0AAN8PRJ3-F1
#
_entry.id   AF-A0AAN8PRJ3-F1
#
_cell.length_a   1.000
_cell.length_b   1.000
_cell.length_c   1.000
_cell.angle_alpha   90.00
_cell.angle_beta   90.00
_cell.angle_gamma   90.00
#
_symmetry.space_group_name_H-M   'P 1'
#
loop_
_entity.id
_entity.type
_entity.pdbx_description
1 polymer ?
#
loop_
_entity_poly.entity_id
_entity_poly.type
_entity_poly.pdbx_seq_one_letter_code
_entity_poly.pdbx_strand_id
1 'polypeptide(L)'
;MSGGLNIPDIKLRKHAFRLQWTKKFLVSKGKIWTSFIKFFLNKYENLKLSHELLFINYSQKGLKDLPEFYKDILTAWDIVTNPKRVKYTTYTEIVNQPPFYNSNILLNSKPLYFPNYVSTGLRKIYDISYVFVPGLLPTIIDCFDLDEDSDDDCKHEEKITKQYKQIVSSLPRDWVDIINTPTVVKHLQIYLSNLKTGDNSRL
;
A
#
# COMPACT_ATOMS: atom_id res chain seq x y z
N MET A 1 -6.87 -50.89 22.52
CA MET A 1 -6.71 -49.70 23.37
C MET A 1 -5.40 -49.03 22.99
N SER A 2 -5.46 -47.84 22.38
CA SER A 2 -4.30 -46.92 22.28
C SER A 2 -4.85 -45.53 22.54
N GLY A 3 -4.53 -45.00 23.71
CA GLY A 3 -4.80 -43.62 24.07
C GLY A 3 -3.99 -42.67 23.19
N GLY A 4 -4.63 -41.61 22.75
CA GLY A 4 -4.00 -40.42 22.20
C GLY A 4 -4.84 -39.25 22.68
N LEU A 5 -4.35 -38.59 23.73
CA LEU A 5 -4.92 -37.36 24.27
C LEU A 5 -5.36 -36.44 23.12
N ASN A 6 -6.66 -36.12 23.05
CA ASN A 6 -7.26 -35.19 22.09
C ASN A 6 -6.85 -33.74 22.46
N ILE A 7 -5.54 -33.50 22.57
CA ILE A 7 -4.96 -32.20 22.91
C ILE A 7 -5.29 -31.28 21.74
N PRO A 8 -6.09 -30.23 21.96
CA PRO A 8 -6.32 -29.22 20.94
C PRO A 8 -4.96 -28.67 20.52
N ASP A 9 -4.69 -28.59 19.22
CA ASP A 9 -3.47 -27.97 18.72
C ASP A 9 -3.40 -26.52 19.27
N ILE A 10 -2.53 -26.34 20.26
CA ILE A 10 -2.37 -25.09 20.99
C ILE A 10 -1.94 -23.97 20.04
N LYS A 11 -1.14 -24.30 19.01
CA LYS A 11 -0.71 -23.34 18.00
C LYS A 11 -1.89 -22.92 17.13
N LEU A 12 -2.69 -23.88 16.67
CA LEU A 12 -3.89 -23.59 15.89
C LEU A 12 -4.88 -22.72 16.68
N ARG A 13 -5.10 -23.04 17.96
CA ARG A 13 -5.96 -22.26 18.86
C ARG A 13 -5.43 -20.86 19.10
N LYS A 14 -4.10 -20.70 19.26
CA LYS A 14 -3.43 -19.40 19.35
C LYS A 14 -3.68 -18.58 18.08
N HIS A 15 -3.47 -19.14 16.90
CA HIS A 15 -3.69 -18.44 15.63
C HIS A 15 -5.16 -18.06 15.41
N ALA A 16 -6.10 -18.96 15.69
CA ALA A 16 -7.53 -18.66 15.61
C ALA A 16 -7.93 -17.49 16.51
N PHE A 17 -7.41 -17.45 17.73
CA PHE A 17 -7.62 -16.33 18.64
C PHE A 17 -7.03 -15.02 18.08
N ARG A 18 -5.81 -15.05 17.52
CA ARG A 18 -5.21 -13.87 16.87
C ARG A 18 -6.01 -13.37 15.68
N LEU A 19 -6.59 -14.26 14.86
CA LEU A 19 -7.46 -13.90 13.74
C LEU A 19 -8.78 -13.26 14.20
N GLN A 20 -9.33 -13.67 15.35
CA GLN A 20 -10.49 -12.98 15.93
C GLN A 20 -10.17 -11.51 16.25
N TRP A 21 -8.96 -11.23 16.73
CA TRP A 21 -8.49 -9.86 16.93
C TRP A 21 -8.35 -9.09 15.62
N THR A 22 -7.83 -9.72 14.56
CA THR A 22 -7.77 -9.10 13.22
C THR A 22 -9.17 -8.72 12.72
N LYS A 23 -10.14 -9.65 12.80
CA LYS A 23 -11.54 -9.39 12.44
C LYS A 23 -12.10 -8.22 13.25
N LYS A 24 -11.90 -8.26 14.58
CA LYS A 24 -12.37 -7.20 15.48
C LYS A 24 -11.77 -5.85 15.08
N PHE A 25 -10.50 -5.81 14.69
CA PHE A 25 -9.79 -4.59 14.31
C PHE A 25 -10.31 -4.02 12.98
N LEU A 26 -10.53 -4.86 11.97
CA LEU A 26 -11.05 -4.44 10.67
C LEU A 26 -12.49 -3.94 10.73
N VAL A 27 -13.32 -4.52 11.62
CA VAL A 27 -14.76 -4.23 11.69
C VAL A 27 -15.08 -3.10 12.70
N SER A 28 -14.31 -2.97 13.78
CA SER A 28 -14.60 -1.98 14.81
C SER A 28 -14.12 -0.59 14.38
N LYS A 29 -15.05 0.32 14.08
CA LYS A 29 -14.74 1.74 13.86
C LYS A 29 -14.90 2.51 15.19
N GLY A 30 -13.99 3.46 15.46
CA GLY A 30 -14.15 4.46 16.52
C GLY A 30 -13.88 4.01 17.97
N LYS A 31 -13.32 2.81 18.22
CA LYS A 31 -12.99 2.38 19.59
C LYS A 31 -11.54 2.73 19.96
N ILE A 32 -11.31 3.17 21.20
CA ILE A 32 -9.98 3.60 21.71
C ILE A 32 -8.88 2.58 21.42
N TRP A 33 -9.12 1.29 21.67
CA TRP A 33 -8.12 0.24 21.42
C TRP A 33 -7.74 0.12 19.93
N THR A 34 -8.62 0.49 19.00
CA THR A 34 -8.27 0.51 17.56
C THR A 34 -7.26 1.61 17.27
N SER A 35 -7.33 2.76 17.95
CA SER A 35 -6.33 3.82 17.84
C SER A 35 -4.95 3.36 18.32
N PHE A 36 -4.87 2.56 19.39
CA PHE A 36 -3.62 1.96 19.85
C PHE A 36 -3.02 1.02 18.80
N ILE A 37 -3.84 0.14 18.21
CA ILE A 37 -3.36 -0.75 17.14
C ILE A 37 -2.85 0.09 15.96
N LYS A 38 -3.63 1.06 15.48
CA LYS A 38 -3.21 1.95 14.39
C LYS A 38 -1.90 2.66 14.70
N PHE A 39 -1.74 3.15 15.92
CA PHE A 39 -0.50 3.80 16.37
C PHE A 39 0.71 2.87 16.22
N PHE A 40 0.63 1.62 16.69
CA PHE A 40 1.74 0.68 16.55
C PHE A 40 1.97 0.23 15.11
N LEU A 41 0.92 -0.06 14.34
CA LEU A 41 1.06 -0.46 12.93
C LEU A 41 1.64 0.69 12.08
N ASN A 42 1.35 1.96 12.42
CA ASN A 42 1.92 3.12 11.75
C ASN A 42 3.43 3.27 11.93
N LYS A 43 4.03 2.61 12.93
CA LYS A 43 5.48 2.62 13.13
C LYS A 43 6.23 1.75 12.13
N TYR A 44 5.53 0.90 11.37
CA TYR A 44 6.17 0.09 10.34
C TYR A 44 6.80 0.99 9.27
N GLU A 45 8.13 1.07 9.28
CA GLU A 45 9.00 1.80 8.34
C GLU A 45 8.53 3.24 8.02
N ASN A 46 7.87 3.90 8.98
CA ASN A 46 7.23 5.22 8.82
C ASN A 46 6.21 5.32 7.67
N LEU A 47 5.74 4.20 7.14
CA LEU A 47 4.78 4.17 6.03
C LEU A 47 3.38 4.66 6.46
N LYS A 48 3.13 4.74 7.78
CA LYS A 48 1.84 5.14 8.37
C LYS A 48 0.65 4.32 7.82
N LEU A 49 0.88 3.06 7.45
CA LEU A 49 -0.09 2.19 6.74
C LEU A 49 -1.24 1.71 7.60
N SER A 50 -1.14 1.79 8.94
CA SER A 50 -2.24 1.39 9.81
C SER A 50 -2.69 -0.05 9.50
N HIS A 51 -3.98 -0.27 9.27
CA HIS A 51 -4.54 -1.55 8.85
C HIS A 51 -4.14 -2.01 7.44
N GLU A 52 -3.63 -1.14 6.57
CA GLU A 52 -3.13 -1.49 5.23
C GLU A 52 -1.94 -2.45 5.33
N LEU A 53 -1.23 -2.46 6.47
CA LEU A 53 -0.14 -3.41 6.76
C LEU A 53 -0.60 -4.89 6.66
N LEU A 54 -1.89 -5.18 6.89
CA LEU A 54 -2.46 -6.52 6.74
C LEU A 54 -2.50 -6.99 5.28
N PHE A 55 -2.35 -6.09 4.32
CA PHE A 55 -2.49 -6.40 2.89
C PHE A 55 -1.15 -6.33 2.14
N ILE A 56 -0.04 -6.00 2.81
CA ILE A 56 1.30 -5.90 2.20
C ILE A 56 2.20 -7.05 2.61
N ASN A 57 3.29 -7.26 1.87
CA ASN A 57 4.37 -8.13 2.29
C ASN A 57 5.34 -7.32 3.15
N TYR A 58 5.20 -7.42 4.46
CA TYR A 58 6.08 -6.76 5.41
C TYR A 58 7.33 -7.60 5.70
N SER A 59 8.45 -6.94 5.97
CA SER A 59 9.69 -7.62 6.38
C SER A 59 9.71 -7.81 7.90
N GLN A 60 10.29 -8.92 8.37
CA GLN A 60 10.49 -9.14 9.81
C GLN A 60 11.36 -8.05 10.44
N LYS A 61 12.30 -7.48 9.67
CA LYS A 61 13.13 -6.35 10.08
C LYS A 61 12.28 -5.10 10.34
N GLY A 62 11.30 -4.81 9.48
CA GLY A 62 10.39 -3.67 9.64
C GLY A 62 9.42 -3.81 10.81
N LEU A 63 9.18 -5.05 11.27
CA LEU A 63 8.35 -5.32 12.45
C LEU A 63 9.09 -5.17 13.79
N LYS A 64 10.41 -4.94 13.80
CA LYS A 64 11.23 -5.01 15.03
C LYS A 64 10.67 -4.18 16.20
N ASP A 65 10.12 -3.00 15.91
CA ASP A 65 9.64 -2.03 16.89
C ASP A 65 8.17 -2.25 17.31
N LEU A 66 7.50 -3.25 16.72
CA LEU A 66 6.14 -3.62 17.12
C LEU A 66 6.17 -4.51 18.38
N PRO A 67 5.26 -4.30 19.34
CA PRO A 67 5.03 -5.26 20.42
C PRO A 67 4.73 -6.68 19.89
N GLU A 68 5.24 -7.70 20.57
CA GLU A 68 5.09 -9.11 20.19
C GLU A 68 3.64 -9.53 19.94
N PHE A 69 2.70 -8.99 20.70
CA PHE A 69 1.28 -9.24 20.49
C PHE A 69 0.80 -8.86 19.08
N TYR A 70 1.27 -7.73 18.52
CA TYR A 70 0.89 -7.31 17.18
C TYR A 70 1.64 -8.08 16.09
N LYS A 71 2.91 -8.45 16.34
CA LYS A 71 3.65 -9.37 15.46
C LYS A 71 2.95 -10.71 15.33
N ASP A 72 2.46 -11.26 16.45
CA ASP A 72 1.66 -12.49 16.51
C ASP A 72 0.38 -12.39 15.66
N ILE A 73 -0.31 -11.23 15.71
CA ILE A 73 -1.53 -10.97 14.91
C ILE A 73 -1.21 -10.96 13.42
N LEU A 74 -0.19 -10.19 13.03
CA LEU A 74 0.27 -10.09 11.64
C LEU A 74 0.68 -11.46 11.11
N THR A 75 1.49 -12.20 11.88
CA THR A 75 1.94 -13.56 11.52
C THR A 75 0.78 -14.52 11.34
N ALA A 76 -0.19 -14.52 12.27
CA ALA A 76 -1.38 -15.38 12.16
C ALA A 76 -2.22 -15.04 10.93
N TRP A 77 -2.33 -13.75 10.59
CA TRP A 77 -3.01 -13.29 9.38
C TRP A 77 -2.30 -13.76 8.12
N ASP A 78 -0.97 -13.64 8.06
CA ASP A 78 -0.17 -14.05 6.91
C ASP A 78 -0.21 -15.56 6.67
N ILE A 79 -0.19 -16.38 7.71
CA ILE A 79 -0.33 -17.84 7.57
C ILE A 79 -1.61 -18.22 6.79
N VAL A 80 -2.69 -17.49 7.01
CA VAL A 80 -3.99 -17.77 6.37
C VAL A 80 -4.11 -17.07 5.02
N THR A 81 -3.61 -15.85 4.91
CA THR A 81 -3.87 -14.99 3.75
C THR A 81 -2.76 -15.01 2.72
N ASN A 82 -1.48 -15.07 3.11
CA ASN A 82 -0.35 -15.00 2.18
C ASN A 82 -0.43 -16.09 1.08
N PRO A 83 -0.73 -17.38 1.40
CA PRO A 83 -0.92 -18.41 0.36
C PRO A 83 -2.16 -18.21 -0.51
N LYS A 84 -3.08 -17.33 -0.10
CA LYS A 84 -4.41 -17.12 -0.70
C LYS A 84 -4.65 -15.67 -1.12
N ARG A 85 -3.61 -14.81 -1.18
CA ARG A 85 -3.80 -13.40 -1.54
C ARG A 85 -4.37 -13.38 -2.96
N VAL A 86 -5.62 -12.93 -3.02
CA VAL A 86 -6.49 -13.03 -4.20
C VAL A 86 -5.85 -12.30 -5.37
N LYS A 87 -5.98 -12.84 -6.58
CA LYS A 87 -5.68 -12.07 -7.79
C LYS A 87 -6.67 -10.91 -7.87
N TYR A 88 -6.19 -9.69 -7.72
CA TYR A 88 -7.02 -8.50 -7.95
C TYR A 88 -7.32 -8.38 -9.43
N THR A 89 -8.61 -8.38 -9.80
CA THR A 89 -9.06 -8.44 -11.21
C THR A 89 -9.91 -7.24 -11.62
N THR A 90 -10.38 -6.42 -10.67
CA THR A 90 -11.17 -5.23 -10.99
C THR A 90 -10.35 -3.95 -10.82
N TYR A 91 -10.71 -2.91 -11.58
CA TYR A 91 -10.07 -1.59 -11.48
C TYR A 91 -10.05 -1.07 -10.04
N THR A 92 -11.19 -1.08 -9.35
CA THR A 92 -11.33 -0.58 -7.98
C THR A 92 -10.45 -1.32 -6.99
N GLU A 93 -10.33 -2.64 -7.13
CA GLU A 93 -9.44 -3.44 -6.27
C GLU A 93 -7.97 -3.10 -6.52
N ILE A 94 -7.59 -2.95 -7.79
CA ILE A 94 -6.22 -2.67 -8.23
C ILE A 94 -5.80 -1.28 -7.78
N VAL A 95 -6.55 -0.22 -8.08
CA VAL A 95 -6.12 1.16 -7.76
C VAL A 95 -6.07 1.42 -6.25
N ASN A 96 -6.81 0.65 -5.44
CA ASN A 96 -6.72 0.74 -3.99
C ASN A 96 -5.56 -0.05 -3.39
N GLN A 97 -4.82 -0.83 -4.17
CA GLN A 97 -3.65 -1.52 -3.69
C GLN A 97 -2.50 -0.55 -3.40
N PRO A 98 -1.65 -0.85 -2.40
CA PRO A 98 -0.45 -0.08 -2.18
C PRO A 98 0.58 -0.34 -3.29
N PRO A 99 1.33 0.67 -3.75
CA PRO A 99 2.36 0.52 -4.78
C PRO A 99 3.68 0.02 -4.20
N PHE A 100 3.90 0.24 -2.90
CA PHE A 100 5.10 -0.19 -2.18
C PHE A 100 4.80 -1.42 -1.31
N TYR A 101 5.78 -2.30 -1.16
CA TYR A 101 5.65 -3.56 -0.39
C TYR A 101 4.49 -4.49 -0.83
N ASN A 102 3.98 -4.32 -2.04
CA ASN A 102 2.94 -5.18 -2.58
C ASN A 102 3.54 -6.47 -3.15
N SER A 103 2.97 -7.62 -2.80
CA SER A 103 3.41 -8.93 -3.29
C SER A 103 3.31 -9.06 -4.82
N ASN A 104 2.40 -8.31 -5.43
CA ASN A 104 2.17 -8.33 -6.87
C ASN A 104 3.03 -7.28 -7.62
N ILE A 105 3.66 -6.34 -6.92
CA ILE A 105 4.48 -5.28 -7.51
C ILE A 105 5.91 -5.48 -7.05
N LEU A 106 6.71 -6.13 -7.89
CA LEU A 106 8.08 -6.49 -7.57
C LEU A 106 9.01 -5.98 -8.66
N LEU A 107 10.10 -5.32 -8.23
CA LEU A 107 11.20 -4.95 -9.11
C LEU A 107 12.33 -5.95 -8.90
N ASN A 108 12.68 -6.72 -9.92
CA ASN A 108 13.70 -7.78 -9.83
C ASN A 108 13.44 -8.75 -8.66
N SER A 109 12.18 -9.19 -8.51
CA SER A 109 11.70 -10.07 -7.43
C SER A 109 11.83 -9.51 -6.02
N LYS A 110 12.07 -8.20 -5.87
CA LYS A 110 12.13 -7.51 -4.58
C LYS A 110 10.97 -6.54 -4.43
N PRO A 111 10.43 -6.38 -3.20
CA PRO A 111 9.43 -5.36 -2.93
C PRO A 111 9.95 -3.96 -3.27
N LEU A 112 9.10 -3.15 -3.89
CA LEU A 112 9.43 -1.77 -4.21
C LEU A 112 9.28 -0.87 -2.99
N TYR A 113 10.23 0.02 -2.77
CA TYR A 113 10.19 1.03 -1.71
C TYR A 113 10.98 2.28 -2.11
N PHE A 114 10.31 3.44 -2.10
CA PHE A 114 10.93 4.73 -2.33
C PHE A 114 10.53 5.70 -1.19
N PRO A 115 11.47 6.01 -0.27
CA PRO A 115 11.17 6.81 0.92
C PRO A 115 10.54 8.17 0.62
N ASN A 116 10.98 8.85 -0.44
CA ASN A 116 10.49 10.15 -0.87
C ASN A 116 8.99 10.14 -1.21
N TYR A 117 8.51 9.14 -1.95
CA TYR A 117 7.08 9.01 -2.26
C TYR A 117 6.27 8.63 -1.02
N VAL A 118 6.83 7.82 -0.14
CA VAL A 118 6.15 7.44 1.10
C VAL A 118 6.02 8.64 2.04
N SER A 119 7.05 9.48 2.15
CA SER A 119 7.02 10.65 3.02
C SER A 119 5.98 11.69 2.59
N THR A 120 5.69 11.79 1.29
CA THR A 120 4.63 12.66 0.76
C THR A 120 3.22 12.08 0.94
N GLY A 121 3.10 10.88 1.49
CA GLY A 121 1.82 10.25 1.77
C GLY A 121 1.23 9.46 0.60
N LEU A 122 2.03 9.18 -0.44
CA LEU A 122 1.65 8.28 -1.53
C LEU A 122 1.45 6.86 -0.97
N ARG A 123 0.21 6.38 -1.01
CA ARG A 123 -0.21 5.13 -0.35
C ARG A 123 -0.80 4.11 -1.29
N LYS A 124 -1.41 4.54 -2.40
CA LYS A 124 -2.19 3.70 -3.30
C LYS A 124 -1.73 3.84 -4.75
N ILE A 125 -1.96 2.82 -5.57
CA ILE A 125 -1.77 2.88 -7.01
C ILE A 125 -2.60 4.01 -7.61
N TYR A 126 -3.78 4.30 -7.04
CA TYR A 126 -4.60 5.45 -7.39
C TYR A 126 -3.82 6.76 -7.34
N ASP A 127 -3.05 6.99 -6.27
CA ASP A 127 -2.23 8.19 -6.08
C ASP A 127 -1.16 8.31 -7.17
N ILE A 128 -0.66 7.16 -7.67
CA ILE A 128 0.25 7.11 -8.82
C ILE A 128 -0.51 7.27 -10.14
N SER A 129 -1.71 6.70 -10.28
CA SER A 129 -2.50 6.68 -11.52
C SER A 129 -2.90 8.08 -12.00
N TYR A 130 -2.95 9.07 -11.11
CA TYR A 130 -3.01 10.47 -11.50
C TYR A 130 -1.71 10.93 -12.19
N VAL A 131 -0.56 10.51 -11.66
CA VAL A 131 0.78 10.71 -12.24
C VAL A 131 0.98 10.01 -13.58
N PHE A 132 0.21 8.94 -13.84
CA PHE A 132 0.19 8.22 -15.12
C PHE A 132 -0.40 9.02 -16.27
N VAL A 133 -1.08 10.15 -16.01
CA VAL A 133 -1.51 11.04 -17.07
C VAL A 133 -0.29 11.82 -17.58
N PRO A 134 0.04 11.74 -18.89
CA PRO A 134 1.15 12.49 -19.46
C PRO A 134 1.07 13.98 -19.08
N GLY A 135 2.16 14.52 -18.53
CA GLY A 135 2.27 15.90 -18.09
C GLY A 135 1.92 16.19 -16.62
N LEU A 136 1.54 15.18 -15.82
CA LEU A 136 1.30 15.37 -14.37
C LEU A 136 2.54 15.13 -13.49
N LEU A 137 3.53 14.37 -13.99
CA LEU A 137 4.82 14.16 -13.29
C LEU A 137 5.50 15.48 -12.91
N PRO A 138 5.62 16.48 -13.82
CA PRO A 138 6.21 17.77 -13.50
C PRO A 138 5.47 18.51 -12.37
N THR A 139 4.13 18.48 -12.36
CA THR A 139 3.31 19.14 -11.31
C THR A 139 3.50 18.52 -9.92
N ILE A 140 3.88 17.25 -9.86
CA ILE A 140 4.15 16.57 -8.59
C ILE A 140 5.57 16.81 -8.12
N ILE A 141 6.51 17.02 -9.05
CA ILE A 141 7.87 17.48 -8.74
C ILE A 141 7.81 18.80 -7.98
N ASP A 142 6.94 19.72 -8.39
CA ASP A 142 6.70 20.99 -7.69
C ASP A 142 6.10 20.83 -6.27
N CYS A 143 5.48 19.68 -5.96
CA CYS A 143 4.90 19.38 -4.65
C CYS A 143 5.87 18.66 -3.70
N PHE A 144 6.97 18.12 -4.22
CA PHE A 144 8.10 17.76 -3.36
C PHE A 144 8.77 19.09 -3.04
N ASP A 145 8.91 19.46 -1.77
CA ASP A 145 9.69 20.64 -1.37
C ASP A 145 11.13 20.44 -1.89
N LEU A 146 11.40 20.96 -3.08
CA LEU A 146 12.72 21.08 -3.65
C LEU A 146 13.29 22.36 -3.05
N ASP A 147 14.38 22.22 -2.30
CA ASP A 147 15.12 23.39 -1.83
C ASP A 147 15.51 24.22 -3.07
N GLU A 148 14.96 25.44 -3.20
CA GLU A 148 15.00 26.31 -4.40
C GLU A 148 16.41 26.75 -4.87
N ASP A 149 17.48 26.18 -4.31
CA ASP A 149 18.86 26.62 -4.53
C ASP A 149 19.80 25.45 -4.86
N SER A 150 19.91 25.03 -6.13
CA SER A 150 21.17 24.58 -6.79
C SER A 150 20.95 23.85 -8.13
N ASP A 151 22.04 23.59 -8.87
CA ASP A 151 22.20 22.63 -10.00
C ASP A 151 21.69 21.18 -9.71
N ASP A 152 20.95 20.97 -8.63
CA ASP A 152 20.42 19.69 -8.15
C ASP A 152 19.00 19.38 -8.68
N ASP A 153 18.25 20.40 -9.15
CA ASP A 153 16.89 20.22 -9.67
C ASP A 153 16.81 19.25 -10.86
N CYS A 154 17.70 19.40 -11.85
CA CYS A 154 17.74 18.49 -13.01
C CYS A 154 18.09 17.06 -12.61
N LYS A 155 18.97 16.88 -11.60
CA LYS A 155 19.32 15.55 -11.08
C LYS A 155 18.16 14.95 -10.29
N HIS A 156 17.39 15.79 -9.62
CA HIS A 156 16.20 15.40 -8.87
C HIS A 156 15.08 14.94 -9.80
N GLU A 157 14.78 15.71 -10.86
CA GLU A 157 13.81 15.34 -11.90
C GLU A 157 14.20 14.02 -12.58
N GLU A 158 15.48 13.84 -12.93
CA GLU A 158 15.97 12.60 -13.53
C GLU A 158 15.79 11.42 -12.57
N LYS A 159 16.08 11.62 -11.27
CA LYS A 159 15.90 10.61 -10.22
C LYS A 159 14.43 10.23 -10.04
N ILE A 160 13.53 11.20 -9.93
CA ILE A 160 12.07 10.97 -9.83
C ILE A 160 11.58 10.25 -11.08
N THR A 161 11.97 10.70 -12.26
CA THR A 161 11.58 10.08 -13.53
C THR A 161 12.04 8.62 -13.62
N LYS A 162 13.27 8.35 -13.18
CA LYS A 162 13.82 6.98 -13.11
C LYS A 162 13.04 6.11 -12.12
N GLN A 163 12.76 6.62 -10.92
CA GLN A 163 11.96 5.90 -9.93
C GLN A 163 10.55 5.63 -10.42
N TYR A 164 9.91 6.60 -11.07
CA TYR A 164 8.61 6.43 -11.71
C TYR A 164 8.64 5.30 -12.75
N LYS A 165 9.61 5.30 -13.67
CA LYS A 165 9.79 4.20 -14.65
C LYS A 165 9.98 2.85 -13.96
N GLN A 166 10.64 2.80 -12.81
CA GLN A 166 10.78 1.58 -12.02
C GLN A 166 9.45 1.12 -11.42
N ILE A 167 8.62 2.05 -10.91
CA ILE A 167 7.26 1.75 -10.43
C ILE A 167 6.44 1.16 -11.58
N VAL A 168 6.35 1.88 -12.70
CA VAL A 168 5.53 1.46 -13.85
C VAL A 168 5.98 0.10 -14.38
N SER A 169 7.28 -0.14 -14.52
CA SER A 169 7.80 -1.41 -15.03
C SER A 169 7.63 -2.59 -14.06
N SER A 170 7.40 -2.30 -12.76
CA SER A 170 7.13 -3.33 -11.74
C SER A 170 5.66 -3.70 -11.60
N LEU A 171 4.74 -2.96 -12.24
CA LEU A 171 3.31 -3.29 -12.22
C LEU A 171 3.01 -4.55 -13.07
N PRO A 172 2.13 -5.45 -12.62
CA PRO A 172 1.62 -6.53 -13.45
C PRO A 172 0.98 -6.00 -14.73
N ARG A 173 1.28 -6.64 -15.88
CA ARG A 173 0.72 -6.23 -17.18
C ARG A 173 -0.80 -6.19 -17.18
N ASP A 174 -1.43 -7.23 -16.62
CA ASP A 174 -2.89 -7.31 -16.49
C ASP A 174 -3.46 -6.10 -15.73
N TRP A 175 -2.73 -5.56 -14.74
CA TRP A 175 -3.17 -4.36 -14.00
C TRP A 175 -3.04 -3.11 -14.85
N VAL A 176 -1.95 -2.98 -15.59
CA VAL A 176 -1.71 -1.85 -16.51
C VAL A 176 -2.82 -1.80 -17.58
N ASP A 177 -3.21 -2.95 -18.13
CA ASP A 177 -4.27 -3.03 -19.13
C ASP A 177 -5.63 -2.58 -18.57
N ILE A 178 -5.95 -2.98 -17.34
CA ILE A 178 -7.18 -2.58 -16.66
C ILE A 178 -7.16 -1.07 -16.33
N ILE A 179 -6.04 -0.54 -15.84
CA ILE A 179 -5.89 0.88 -15.50
C ILE A 179 -6.01 1.76 -16.76
N ASN A 180 -5.41 1.33 -17.87
CA ASN A 180 -5.37 2.08 -19.14
C ASN A 180 -6.62 1.88 -20.01
N THR A 181 -7.68 1.24 -19.49
CA THR A 181 -8.90 1.04 -20.28
C THR A 181 -9.48 2.42 -20.70
N PRO A 182 -9.89 2.60 -21.97
CA PRO A 182 -10.27 3.92 -22.52
C PRO A 182 -11.35 4.67 -21.73
N THR A 183 -12.27 3.94 -21.11
CA THR A 183 -13.33 4.48 -20.26
C THR A 183 -12.77 5.18 -19.02
N VAL A 184 -11.76 4.58 -18.38
CA VAL A 184 -11.09 5.15 -17.19
C VAL A 184 -10.30 6.39 -17.57
N VAL A 185 -9.53 6.31 -18.66
CA VAL A 185 -8.73 7.43 -19.17
C VAL A 185 -9.60 8.64 -19.48
N LYS A 186 -10.77 8.43 -20.10
CA LYS A 186 -11.74 9.50 -20.39
C LYS A 186 -12.31 10.15 -19.12
N HIS A 187 -12.66 9.36 -18.10
CA HIS A 187 -13.12 9.89 -16.81
C HIS A 187 -12.04 10.71 -16.10
N LEU A 188 -10.78 10.25 -16.14
CA LEU A 188 -9.65 10.96 -15.54
C LEU A 188 -9.34 12.27 -16.28
N GLN A 189 -9.41 12.28 -17.61
CA GLN A 189 -9.25 13.50 -18.41
C GLN A 189 -10.29 14.57 -18.06
N ILE A 190 -11.56 14.17 -17.86
CA ILE A 190 -12.64 15.08 -17.46
C ILE A 190 -12.41 15.63 -16.04
N TYR A 191 -11.98 14.79 -15.10
CA TYR A 191 -11.68 15.25 -13.74
C TYR A 191 -10.52 16.27 -13.73
N LEU A 192 -9.46 16.00 -14.50
CA LEU A 192 -8.30 16.88 -14.59
C LEU A 192 -8.60 18.20 -15.31
N SER A 193 -9.47 18.21 -16.32
CA SER A 193 -9.92 19.46 -16.93
C SER A 193 -10.63 20.35 -15.91
N ASN A 194 -11.45 19.75 -15.02
CA ASN A 194 -12.20 20.49 -14.02
C ASN A 194 -11.30 21.08 -12.91
N LEU A 195 -10.23 20.37 -12.52
CA LEU A 195 -9.24 20.88 -11.58
C LEU A 195 -8.45 22.07 -12.14
N LYS A 196 -8.08 22.03 -13.42
CA LYS A 196 -7.37 23.15 -14.08
C LYS A 196 -8.24 24.38 -14.27
N THR A 197 -9.56 24.21 -14.37
CA THR A 197 -10.51 25.33 -14.50
C THR A 197 -10.97 25.90 -13.16
N GLY A 198 -10.50 25.38 -12.02
CA GLY A 198 -10.79 25.93 -10.69
C GLY A 198 -12.24 25.78 -10.23
N ASP A 199 -13.05 24.95 -10.88
CA ASP A 199 -14.47 24.81 -10.57
C ASP A 199 -14.69 23.66 -9.59
N ASN A 200 -14.33 23.89 -8.32
CA ASN A 200 -14.68 23.02 -7.20
C ASN A 200 -16.13 23.26 -6.74
N SER A 201 -17.07 23.27 -7.68
CA SER A 201 -18.48 23.26 -7.34
C SER A 201 -19.11 21.91 -7.71
N ARG A 202 -19.40 21.14 -6.64
CA ARG A 202 -20.25 19.93 -6.57
C ARG A 202 -19.54 18.58 -6.71
N LEU A 203 -19.16 18.04 -5.56
CA LEU A 203 -19.65 16.73 -5.08
C LEU A 203 -20.07 16.86 -3.61
#